data_AF-A0A1Q7L7A9-F1
#
_entry.id   AF-A0A1Q7L7A9-F1
#
_cell.length_a   1.000
_cell.length_b   1.000
_cell.length_c   1.000
_cell.angle_alpha   90.00
_cell.angle_beta   90.00
_cell.angle_gamma   90.00
#
_symmetry.space_group_name_H-M   'P 1'
#
loop_
_entity.id
_entity.type
_entity.pdbx_description
1 polymer ?
#
loop_
_entity_poly.entity_id
_entity_poly.type
_entity_poly.pdbx_seq_one_letter_code
_entity_poly.pdbx_strand_id
1 'polypeptide(L)'
;MADTTQAKSVAERRVRKAVLPAAGLGTRFLPATKAQPKEMLTVVDKPQIQYVVEECAVSGIEHVIIVTGKGKNSIEDHFDYAPTLERFLEERGKKEQAAMVRRISDMVQVSYTRQKEPLGLGHAVLVAKDLVGDEPFAVLLGDVLIPGANPATKQLIDVYAATGVGAIAVEEVPKEKTQLYGIVAGEPAPQPPFGARLLRIRDVVEKPKPEKAPSNLGITGRYVLPPQIFDCLERTKPGAGNEIQLTDALRILAQEHGLWAYIYDGVSYDAGNKLGFLKATVEIALQNAEFGGDFREYLKGLKL
;
A
#
# COMPACT_ATOMS: atom_id res chain seq x y z
N MET A 1 -23.06 30.37 9.01
CA MET A 1 -23.66 29.07 8.64
C MET A 1 -22.97 28.43 7.43
N ALA A 2 -22.65 29.16 6.34
CA ALA A 2 -21.91 28.60 5.20
C ALA A 2 -20.50 28.08 5.55
N ASP A 3 -19.78 28.81 6.40
CA ASP A 3 -18.39 28.51 6.81
C ASP A 3 -18.27 27.22 7.64
N THR A 4 -19.26 26.93 8.47
CA THR A 4 -19.30 25.74 9.35
C THR A 4 -19.65 24.47 8.57
N THR A 5 -20.49 24.57 7.54
CA THR A 5 -20.85 23.44 6.66
C THR A 5 -19.69 23.08 5.73
N GLN A 6 -18.98 24.08 5.22
CA GLN A 6 -17.81 23.87 4.38
C GLN A 6 -16.64 23.27 5.18
N ALA A 7 -16.37 23.77 6.40
CA ALA A 7 -15.37 23.19 7.30
C ALA A 7 -15.69 21.74 7.73
N LYS A 8 -16.97 21.40 7.99
CA LYS A 8 -17.39 20.01 8.25
C LYS A 8 -17.18 19.10 7.04
N SER A 9 -17.52 19.56 5.83
CA SER A 9 -17.32 18.78 4.59
C SER A 9 -15.84 18.53 4.28
N VAL A 10 -14.94 19.44 4.68
CA VAL A 10 -13.49 19.30 4.51
C VAL A 10 -12.91 18.33 5.55
N ALA A 11 -13.39 18.39 6.80
CA ALA A 11 -13.01 17.44 7.84
C ALA A 11 -13.47 16.00 7.50
N GLU A 12 -14.69 15.83 6.99
CA GLU A 12 -15.23 14.53 6.53
C GLU A 12 -14.46 13.94 5.34
N ARG A 13 -13.77 14.77 4.56
CA ARG A 13 -12.98 14.33 3.39
C ARG A 13 -11.51 14.10 3.69
N ARG A 14 -11.04 14.38 4.90
CA ARG A 14 -9.62 14.28 5.24
C ARG A 14 -9.21 12.83 5.45
N VAL A 15 -8.37 12.32 4.56
CA VAL A 15 -7.78 10.98 4.68
C VAL A 15 -6.57 11.03 5.60
N ARG A 16 -6.75 10.75 6.88
CA ARG A 16 -5.67 10.79 7.89
C ARG A 16 -5.23 9.41 8.40
N LYS A 17 -5.96 8.35 8.05
CA LYS A 17 -5.70 6.97 8.46
C LYS A 17 -5.28 6.10 7.28
N ALA A 18 -4.40 5.13 7.54
CA ALA A 18 -4.06 4.06 6.60
C ALA A 18 -4.23 2.69 7.24
N VAL A 19 -4.63 1.69 6.46
CA VAL A 19 -4.63 0.28 6.83
C VAL A 19 -3.58 -0.46 6.01
N LEU A 20 -2.66 -1.15 6.69
CA LEU A 20 -1.58 -1.95 6.11
C LEU A 20 -1.78 -3.42 6.48
N PRO A 21 -2.29 -4.25 5.54
CA PRO A 21 -2.39 -5.69 5.75
C PRO A 21 -0.99 -6.35 5.76
N ALA A 22 -0.60 -6.91 6.91
CA ALA A 22 0.70 -7.53 7.16
C ALA A 22 0.59 -8.91 7.85
N ALA A 23 -0.57 -9.56 7.73
CA ALA A 23 -0.86 -10.83 8.39
C ALA A 23 -0.46 -12.08 7.60
N GLY A 24 -0.04 -11.94 6.35
CA GLY A 24 0.27 -13.06 5.47
C GLY A 24 1.46 -13.89 5.95
N LEU A 25 1.40 -15.21 5.73
CA LEU A 25 2.44 -16.17 6.15
C LEU A 25 3.75 -16.08 5.34
N GLY A 26 3.74 -15.37 4.20
CA GLY A 26 4.95 -15.17 3.38
C GLY A 26 5.46 -16.43 2.68
N THR A 27 4.60 -17.41 2.39
CA THR A 27 4.98 -18.70 1.78
C THR A 27 5.74 -18.57 0.46
N ARG A 28 5.46 -17.52 -0.33
CA ARG A 28 6.16 -17.19 -1.59
C ARG A 28 7.67 -16.93 -1.40
N PHE A 29 8.11 -16.62 -0.18
CA PHE A 29 9.49 -16.27 0.16
C PHE A 29 10.21 -17.32 1.00
N LEU A 30 9.64 -18.50 1.22
CA LEU A 30 10.35 -19.57 1.90
C LEU A 30 11.66 -19.92 1.17
N PRO A 31 12.76 -20.18 1.89
CA PRO A 31 12.85 -20.33 3.35
C PRO A 31 13.05 -19.03 4.15
N ALA A 32 13.27 -17.89 3.50
CA ALA A 32 13.63 -16.63 4.16
C ALA A 32 12.59 -16.18 5.19
N THR A 33 11.30 -16.42 4.91
CA THR A 33 10.18 -16.04 5.77
C THR A 33 9.79 -17.06 6.83
N LYS A 34 10.57 -18.14 7.00
CA LYS A 34 10.28 -19.18 8.01
C LYS A 34 10.27 -18.61 9.44
N ALA A 35 11.11 -17.62 9.71
CA ALA A 35 11.27 -17.01 11.04
C ALA A 35 11.25 -15.48 11.02
N GLN A 36 10.98 -14.88 9.86
CA GLN A 36 10.92 -13.43 9.68
C GLN A 36 9.69 -13.06 8.84
N PRO A 37 8.94 -12.00 9.17
CA PRO A 37 7.84 -11.54 8.33
C PRO A 37 8.33 -11.15 6.93
N LYS A 38 7.51 -11.41 5.89
CA LYS A 38 7.85 -10.99 4.51
C LYS A 38 8.01 -9.48 4.40
N GLU A 39 7.21 -8.75 5.17
CA GLU A 39 7.19 -7.30 5.27
C GLU A 39 8.52 -6.73 5.82
N MET A 40 9.26 -7.56 6.55
CA MET A 40 10.57 -7.22 7.13
C MET A 40 11.75 -7.62 6.24
N LEU A 41 11.52 -8.24 5.08
CA LEU A 41 12.61 -8.47 4.12
C LEU A 41 13.11 -7.12 3.62
N THR A 42 14.43 -6.94 3.63
CA THR A 42 15.07 -5.66 3.31
C THR A 42 15.25 -5.50 1.81
N VAL A 43 14.70 -4.43 1.26
CA VAL A 43 15.06 -3.98 -0.09
C VAL A 43 16.15 -2.93 0.08
N VAL A 44 17.37 -3.34 -0.29
CA VAL A 44 18.62 -2.61 -0.03
C VAL A 44 18.96 -2.58 1.46
N ASP A 45 18.53 -1.56 2.18
CA ASP A 45 18.86 -1.30 3.60
C ASP A 45 17.61 -1.10 4.48
N LYS A 46 16.42 -1.02 3.86
CA LYS A 46 15.15 -0.79 4.55
C LYS A 46 14.18 -1.96 4.40
N PRO A 47 13.47 -2.36 5.47
CA PRO A 47 12.33 -3.27 5.36
C PRO A 47 11.27 -2.77 4.38
N GLN A 48 10.65 -3.68 3.61
CA GLN A 48 9.56 -3.33 2.68
C GLN A 48 8.46 -2.48 3.33
N ILE A 49 8.04 -2.84 4.55
CA ILE A 49 6.97 -2.10 5.25
C ILE A 49 7.36 -0.67 5.61
N GLN A 50 8.65 -0.39 5.83
CA GLN A 50 9.11 0.96 6.12
C GLN A 50 8.89 1.88 4.92
N TYR A 51 9.17 1.41 3.68
CA TYR A 51 8.89 2.20 2.48
C TYR A 51 7.40 2.60 2.38
N VAL A 52 6.50 1.69 2.77
CA VAL A 52 5.06 1.93 2.72
C VAL A 52 4.60 2.89 3.82
N VAL A 53 5.19 2.82 5.01
CA VAL A 53 4.92 3.78 6.10
C VAL A 53 5.51 5.16 5.79
N GLU A 54 6.70 5.23 5.18
CA GLU A 54 7.27 6.47 4.65
C GLU A 54 6.34 7.10 3.60
N GLU A 55 5.77 6.29 2.70
CA GLU A 55 4.77 6.77 1.74
C GLU A 55 3.53 7.36 2.43
N CYS A 56 3.05 6.73 3.50
CA CYS A 56 1.94 7.24 4.31
C CYS A 56 2.29 8.62 4.90
N ALA A 57 3.44 8.73 5.55
CA ALA A 57 3.89 9.96 6.20
C ALA A 57 4.02 11.12 5.20
N VAL A 58 4.67 10.89 4.06
CA VAL A 58 4.82 11.90 2.99
C VAL A 58 3.46 12.26 2.37
N SER A 59 2.49 11.35 2.38
CA SER A 59 1.13 11.59 1.90
C SER A 59 0.25 12.35 2.89
N GLY A 60 0.76 12.69 4.09
CA GLY A 60 0.01 13.39 5.13
C GLY A 60 -0.89 12.50 5.99
N ILE A 61 -0.64 11.18 5.98
CA ILE A 61 -1.33 10.24 6.87
C ILE A 61 -0.68 10.32 8.25
N GLU A 62 -1.52 10.42 9.28
CA GLU A 62 -1.10 10.63 10.67
C GLU A 62 -1.10 9.32 11.46
N HIS A 63 -2.02 8.42 11.11
CA HIS A 63 -2.28 7.20 11.86
C HIS A 63 -2.29 5.97 10.95
N VAL A 64 -1.32 5.09 11.15
CA VAL A 64 -1.18 3.83 10.43
C VAL A 64 -1.69 2.67 11.28
N ILE A 65 -2.61 1.88 10.74
CA ILE A 65 -3.19 0.70 11.35
C ILE A 65 -2.60 -0.53 10.65
N ILE A 66 -1.73 -1.25 11.34
CA ILE A 66 -1.11 -2.46 10.79
C ILE A 66 -1.91 -3.67 11.24
N VAL A 67 -2.49 -4.39 10.28
CA VAL A 67 -3.24 -5.63 10.52
C VAL A 67 -2.25 -6.78 10.49
N THR A 68 -1.87 -7.28 11.66
CA THR A 68 -0.83 -8.31 11.79
C THR A 68 -1.43 -9.70 12.03
N GLY A 69 -0.60 -10.73 11.86
CA GLY A 69 -0.89 -12.12 12.19
C GLY A 69 0.04 -12.65 13.28
N LYS A 70 0.07 -13.96 13.49
CA LYS A 70 1.01 -14.61 14.42
C LYS A 70 2.45 -14.47 13.94
N GLY A 71 3.39 -14.22 14.86
CA GLY A 71 4.83 -14.17 14.55
C GLY A 71 5.29 -12.88 13.84
N LYS A 72 4.58 -11.77 14.07
CA LYS A 72 4.83 -10.47 13.42
C LYS A 72 5.42 -9.41 14.36
N ASN A 73 5.91 -9.81 15.54
CA ASN A 73 6.44 -8.89 16.56
C ASN A 73 7.55 -7.97 16.04
N SER A 74 8.42 -8.45 15.15
CA SER A 74 9.49 -7.61 14.59
C SER A 74 8.98 -6.42 13.77
N ILE A 75 7.71 -6.45 13.31
CA ILE A 75 7.08 -5.27 12.69
C ILE A 75 6.75 -4.24 13.76
N GLU A 76 6.20 -4.69 14.89
CA GLU A 76 5.87 -3.84 16.04
C GLU A 76 7.15 -3.17 16.58
N ASP A 77 8.18 -3.97 16.83
CA ASP A 77 9.47 -3.50 17.35
C ASP A 77 10.19 -2.51 16.41
N HIS A 78 9.97 -2.61 15.09
CA HIS A 78 10.62 -1.74 14.10
C HIS A 78 10.13 -0.30 14.15
N PHE A 79 8.84 -0.11 14.48
CA PHE A 79 8.21 1.21 14.58
C PHE A 79 8.06 1.71 16.02
N ASP A 80 8.52 0.94 17.01
CA ASP A 80 8.59 1.37 18.40
C ASP A 80 9.93 2.08 18.69
N TYR A 81 10.03 2.73 19.85
CA TYR A 81 11.29 3.27 20.32
C TYR A 81 12.28 2.15 20.66
N ALA A 82 13.56 2.40 20.44
CA ALA A 82 14.62 1.45 20.78
C ALA A 82 15.67 2.09 21.71
N PRO A 83 15.30 2.45 22.97
CA PRO A 83 16.17 3.25 23.85
C PRO A 83 17.56 2.64 24.06
N THR A 84 17.64 1.31 24.14
CA THR A 84 18.92 0.59 24.29
C THR A 84 19.81 0.76 23.07
N LEU A 85 19.26 0.67 21.85
CA LEU A 85 20.01 0.84 20.61
C LEU A 85 20.41 2.30 20.41
N GLU A 86 19.48 3.23 20.64
CA GLU A 86 19.71 4.66 20.55
C GLU A 86 20.85 5.10 21.47
N ARG A 87 20.78 4.74 22.75
CA ARG A 87 21.81 5.05 23.74
C ARG A 87 23.16 4.45 23.37
N PHE A 88 23.19 3.18 22.91
CA PHE A 88 24.43 2.54 22.49
C PHE A 88 25.10 3.28 21.32
N LEU A 89 24.30 3.76 20.35
CA LEU A 89 24.80 4.54 19.22
C LEU A 89 25.31 5.92 19.68
N GLU A 90 24.56 6.61 20.53
CA GLU A 90 24.95 7.91 21.10
C GLU A 90 26.26 7.83 21.90
N GLU A 91 26.41 6.83 22.78
CA GLU A 91 27.62 6.60 23.58
C GLU A 91 28.86 6.34 22.71
N ARG A 92 28.67 5.79 21.49
CA ARG A 92 29.75 5.58 20.51
C ARG A 92 29.94 6.75 19.54
N GLY A 93 29.29 7.88 19.76
CA GLY A 93 29.38 9.07 18.91
C GLY A 93 28.66 8.95 17.57
N LYS A 94 27.86 7.90 17.36
CA LYS A 94 27.09 7.62 16.13
C LYS A 94 25.75 8.36 16.11
N LYS A 95 25.81 9.68 16.23
CA LYS A 95 24.62 10.54 16.41
C LYS A 95 23.64 10.47 15.23
N GLU A 96 24.16 10.36 14.01
CA GLU A 96 23.33 10.34 12.81
C GLU A 96 22.54 9.03 12.69
N GLN A 97 23.17 7.89 13.03
CA GLN A 97 22.48 6.60 13.12
C GLN A 97 21.46 6.58 14.28
N ALA A 98 21.78 7.15 15.44
CA ALA A 98 20.82 7.24 16.55
C ALA A 98 19.58 8.05 16.15
N ALA A 99 19.78 9.19 15.48
CA ALA A 99 18.70 10.01 14.95
C ALA A 99 17.90 9.30 13.86
N MET A 100 18.55 8.47 13.02
CA MET A 100 17.86 7.63 12.03
C MET A 100 16.92 6.64 12.68
N VAL A 101 17.37 5.91 13.71
CA VAL A 101 16.53 4.96 14.46
C VAL A 101 15.32 5.68 15.05
N ARG A 102 15.53 6.81 15.76
CA ARG A 102 14.45 7.58 16.38
C ARG A 102 13.43 8.12 15.37
N ARG A 103 13.89 8.55 14.18
CA ARG A 103 13.00 9.01 13.09
C ARG A 103 12.03 7.94 12.60
N ILE A 104 12.40 6.66 12.68
CA ILE A 104 11.50 5.57 12.27
C ILE A 104 10.31 5.49 13.24
N SER A 105 10.58 5.61 14.55
CA SER A 105 9.57 5.59 15.61
C SER A 105 8.68 6.84 15.61
N ASP A 106 9.26 8.02 15.30
CA ASP A 106 8.54 9.31 15.32
C ASP A 106 7.70 9.59 14.06
N MET A 107 7.78 8.74 13.03
CA MET A 107 7.28 9.05 11.69
C MET A 107 5.77 9.22 11.62
N VAL A 108 5.02 8.31 12.25
CA VAL A 108 3.55 8.26 12.29
C VAL A 108 3.09 7.58 13.56
N GLN A 109 1.87 7.85 14.01
CA GLN A 109 1.25 7.04 15.04
C GLN A 109 0.91 5.66 14.46
N VAL A 110 1.32 4.58 15.13
CA VAL A 110 1.00 3.22 14.71
C VAL A 110 0.05 2.55 15.70
N SER A 111 -0.95 1.84 15.17
CA SER A 111 -1.80 0.93 15.94
C SER A 111 -1.84 -0.43 15.29
N TYR A 112 -2.08 -1.45 16.10
CA TYR A 112 -2.05 -2.83 15.66
C TYR A 112 -3.39 -3.50 15.94
N THR A 113 -3.85 -4.30 14.98
CA THR A 113 -4.95 -5.26 15.18
C THR A 113 -4.54 -6.61 14.63
N ARG A 114 -5.27 -7.67 14.98
CA ARG A 114 -4.91 -9.05 14.67
C ARG A 114 -5.92 -9.68 13.72
N GLN A 115 -5.46 -10.04 12.52
CA GLN A 115 -6.16 -11.01 11.69
C GLN A 115 -5.86 -12.41 12.24
N LYS A 116 -6.82 -12.98 12.97
CA LYS A 116 -6.67 -14.28 13.65
C LYS A 116 -6.59 -15.44 12.66
N GLU A 117 -7.31 -15.34 11.55
CA GLU A 117 -7.34 -16.35 10.48
C GLU A 117 -7.05 -15.69 9.12
N PRO A 118 -6.23 -16.32 8.25
CA PRO A 118 -5.83 -15.74 6.96
C PRO A 118 -6.94 -15.90 5.91
N LEU A 119 -8.10 -15.28 6.14
CA LEU A 119 -9.28 -15.35 5.28
C LEU A 119 -9.25 -14.38 4.08
N GLY A 120 -8.06 -13.93 3.66
CA GLY A 120 -7.89 -13.01 2.53
C GLY A 120 -7.70 -11.54 2.89
N LEU A 121 -7.42 -10.74 1.85
CA LEU A 121 -7.15 -9.31 1.94
C LEU A 121 -8.37 -8.50 2.39
N GLY A 122 -9.56 -8.82 1.87
CA GLY A 122 -10.79 -8.12 2.24
C GLY A 122 -11.10 -8.31 3.73
N HIS A 123 -10.93 -9.53 4.25
CA HIS A 123 -11.05 -9.77 5.68
C HIS A 123 -10.01 -8.99 6.50
N ALA A 124 -8.76 -8.89 6.03
CA ALA A 124 -7.73 -8.11 6.71
C ALA A 124 -8.13 -6.64 6.85
N VAL A 125 -8.68 -6.03 5.79
CA VAL A 125 -9.22 -4.66 5.83
C VAL A 125 -10.41 -4.58 6.78
N LEU A 126 -11.35 -5.53 6.72
CA LEU A 126 -12.54 -5.55 7.58
C LEU A 126 -12.20 -5.59 9.07
N VAL A 127 -11.17 -6.33 9.48
CA VAL A 127 -10.71 -6.41 10.87
C VAL A 127 -10.24 -5.05 11.42
N ALA A 128 -9.90 -4.09 10.55
CA ALA A 128 -9.54 -2.73 10.95
C ALA A 128 -10.74 -1.78 11.12
N LYS A 129 -11.98 -2.22 10.83
CA LYS A 129 -13.20 -1.38 10.82
C LYS A 129 -13.32 -0.50 12.06
N ASP A 130 -13.22 -1.07 13.26
CA ASP A 130 -13.41 -0.32 14.51
C ASP A 130 -12.29 0.70 14.77
N LEU A 131 -11.06 0.43 14.32
CA LEU A 131 -9.94 1.35 14.44
C LEU A 131 -10.00 2.49 13.42
N VAL A 132 -10.52 2.20 12.22
CA VAL A 132 -10.77 3.22 11.20
C VAL A 132 -11.93 4.11 11.63
N GLY A 133 -13.06 3.53 12.01
CA GLY A 133 -14.29 4.27 12.30
C GLY A 133 -15.01 4.72 11.02
N ASP A 134 -15.88 5.73 11.16
CA ASP A 134 -16.68 6.28 10.05
C ASP A 134 -15.96 7.45 9.36
N GLU A 135 -14.76 7.18 8.84
CA GLU A 135 -13.96 8.18 8.10
C GLU A 135 -13.23 7.54 6.91
N PRO A 136 -12.91 8.31 5.86
CA PRO A 136 -12.17 7.79 4.72
C PRO A 136 -10.73 7.45 5.10
N PHE A 137 -10.19 6.41 4.48
CA PHE A 137 -8.88 5.87 4.84
C PHE A 137 -8.14 5.31 3.62
N ALA A 138 -6.82 5.28 3.70
CA ALA A 138 -5.99 4.63 2.71
C ALA A 138 -5.82 3.15 3.01
N VAL A 139 -5.62 2.33 1.98
CA VAL A 139 -5.14 0.95 2.12
C VAL A 139 -3.86 0.82 1.29
N LEU A 140 -2.81 0.26 1.89
CA LEU A 140 -1.53 0.08 1.21
C LEU A 140 -1.04 -1.36 1.39
N LEU A 141 -0.72 -2.01 0.27
CA LEU A 141 -0.13 -3.35 0.28
C LEU A 141 1.38 -3.27 0.51
N GLY A 142 1.85 -3.97 1.55
CA GLY A 142 3.23 -3.94 2.03
C GLY A 142 4.29 -4.51 1.09
N ASP A 143 3.88 -5.19 0.01
CA ASP A 143 4.77 -5.83 -0.96
C ASP A 143 4.84 -5.13 -2.32
N VAL A 144 4.20 -3.97 -2.47
CA VAL A 144 4.37 -3.11 -3.65
C VAL A 144 5.07 -1.82 -3.23
N LEU A 145 6.27 -1.61 -3.76
CA LEU A 145 7.10 -0.43 -3.47
C LEU A 145 6.96 0.58 -4.59
N ILE A 146 6.65 1.83 -4.25
CA ILE A 146 6.49 2.93 -5.21
C ILE A 146 7.37 4.10 -4.76
N PRO A 147 8.72 3.98 -4.89
CA PRO A 147 9.62 5.06 -4.51
C PRO A 147 9.42 6.26 -5.45
N GLY A 148 9.46 7.47 -4.90
CA GLY A 148 9.35 8.69 -5.68
C GLY A 148 8.94 9.91 -4.86
N ALA A 149 9.16 11.10 -5.42
CA ALA A 149 8.82 12.36 -4.75
C ALA A 149 7.31 12.67 -4.74
N ASN A 150 6.53 12.02 -5.60
CA ASN A 150 5.08 12.17 -5.69
C ASN A 150 4.37 10.84 -5.37
N PRO A 151 4.12 10.52 -4.09
CA PRO A 151 3.50 9.27 -3.67
C PRO A 151 2.19 8.97 -4.40
N ALA A 152 2.00 7.72 -4.83
CA ALA A 152 0.73 7.27 -5.41
C ALA A 152 -0.43 7.50 -4.44
N THR A 153 -0.22 7.22 -3.14
CA THR A 153 -1.23 7.47 -2.10
C THR A 153 -1.65 8.94 -2.03
N LYS A 154 -0.71 9.89 -2.07
CA LYS A 154 -1.02 11.32 -2.07
C LYS A 154 -1.88 11.72 -3.27
N GLN A 155 -1.57 11.19 -4.44
CA GLN A 155 -2.35 11.44 -5.66
C GLN A 155 -3.80 10.93 -5.52
N LEU A 156 -4.01 9.77 -4.89
CA LEU A 156 -5.36 9.25 -4.61
C LEU A 156 -6.10 10.08 -3.55
N ILE A 157 -5.40 10.56 -2.52
CA ILE A 157 -5.96 11.47 -1.52
C ILE A 157 -6.45 12.75 -2.20
N ASP A 158 -5.71 13.27 -3.18
CA ASP A 158 -6.12 14.46 -3.94
C ASP A 158 -7.37 14.19 -4.80
N VAL A 159 -7.48 13.01 -5.43
CA VAL A 159 -8.70 12.58 -6.12
C VAL A 159 -9.88 12.52 -5.15
N TYR A 160 -9.69 11.95 -3.97
CA TYR A 160 -10.75 11.84 -2.97
C TYR A 160 -11.18 13.22 -2.43
N ALA A 161 -10.22 14.10 -2.13
CA ALA A 161 -10.50 15.45 -1.66
C ALA A 161 -11.32 16.26 -2.67
N ALA A 162 -11.01 16.12 -3.96
CA ALA A 162 -11.71 16.81 -5.04
C ALA A 162 -13.10 16.24 -5.33
N THR A 163 -13.26 14.92 -5.29
CA THR A 163 -14.48 14.25 -5.79
C THR A 163 -15.41 13.71 -4.69
N GLY A 164 -14.89 13.47 -3.49
CA GLY A 164 -15.59 12.78 -2.40
C GLY A 164 -15.83 11.28 -2.65
N VAL A 165 -15.28 10.73 -3.73
CA VAL A 165 -15.46 9.33 -4.15
C VAL A 165 -14.13 8.60 -4.04
N GLY A 166 -14.16 7.35 -3.57
CA GLY A 166 -12.97 6.52 -3.43
C GLY A 166 -12.16 6.41 -4.72
N ALA A 167 -10.87 6.14 -4.61
CA ALA A 167 -9.96 6.00 -5.73
C ALA A 167 -8.99 4.83 -5.56
N ILE A 168 -8.65 4.15 -6.66
CA ILE A 168 -7.66 3.07 -6.71
C ILE A 168 -6.54 3.46 -7.67
N ALA A 169 -5.29 3.25 -7.28
CA ALA A 169 -4.17 3.39 -8.20
C ALA A 169 -4.10 2.18 -9.16
N VAL A 170 -3.98 2.48 -10.45
CA VAL A 170 -3.84 1.48 -11.51
C VAL A 170 -2.65 1.79 -12.41
N GLU A 171 -2.10 0.76 -13.02
CA GLU A 171 -1.11 0.87 -14.10
C GLU A 171 -1.44 -0.09 -15.24
N GLU A 172 -0.91 0.17 -16.42
CA GLU A 172 -1.01 -0.78 -17.52
C GLU A 172 -0.09 -1.97 -17.28
N VAL A 173 -0.66 -3.18 -17.30
CA VAL A 173 0.09 -4.43 -17.18
C VAL A 173 0.08 -5.21 -18.50
N PRO A 174 1.14 -5.97 -18.83
CA PRO A 174 1.10 -6.88 -19.97
C PRO A 174 -0.10 -7.84 -19.88
N LYS A 175 -0.77 -8.09 -21.00
CA LYS A 175 -2.02 -8.89 -21.04
C LYS A 175 -1.84 -10.29 -20.45
N GLU A 176 -0.67 -10.89 -20.65
CA GLU A 176 -0.33 -12.24 -20.17
C GLU A 176 -0.21 -12.30 -18.63
N LYS A 177 -0.05 -11.13 -17.99
CA LYS A 177 0.08 -10.98 -16.53
C LYS A 177 -1.21 -10.61 -15.84
N THR A 178 -2.34 -10.43 -16.53
CA THR A 178 -3.61 -10.01 -15.91
C THR A 178 -4.08 -10.94 -14.79
N GLN A 179 -3.75 -12.24 -14.87
CA GLN A 179 -4.04 -13.24 -13.86
C GLN A 179 -3.31 -13.04 -12.52
N LEU A 180 -2.37 -12.08 -12.44
CA LEU A 180 -1.64 -11.76 -11.23
C LEU A 180 -2.26 -10.59 -10.45
N TYR A 181 -3.19 -9.84 -11.07
CA TYR A 181 -3.70 -8.57 -10.55
C TYR A 181 -5.23 -8.57 -10.50
N GLY A 182 -5.80 -7.70 -9.67
CA GLY A 182 -7.16 -7.22 -9.89
C GLY A 182 -7.17 -6.30 -11.10
N ILE A 183 -8.07 -6.55 -12.06
CA ILE A 183 -8.15 -5.79 -13.32
C ILE A 183 -9.40 -4.92 -13.33
N VAL A 184 -9.22 -3.63 -13.62
CA VAL A 184 -10.28 -2.63 -13.65
C VAL A 184 -10.82 -2.45 -15.07
N ALA A 185 -12.13 -2.53 -15.24
CA ALA A 185 -12.83 -1.99 -16.39
C ALA A 185 -13.27 -0.55 -16.06
N GLY A 186 -12.72 0.45 -16.75
CA GLY A 186 -13.03 1.85 -16.51
C GLY A 186 -13.22 2.65 -17.79
N GLU A 187 -14.07 3.66 -17.73
CA GLU A 187 -14.30 4.62 -18.82
C GLU A 187 -13.61 5.96 -18.47
N PRO A 188 -12.86 6.59 -19.38
CA PRO A 188 -12.27 7.90 -19.13
C PRO A 188 -13.32 8.93 -18.70
N ALA A 189 -13.05 9.63 -17.60
CA ALA A 189 -13.95 10.61 -17.02
C ALA A 189 -13.13 11.82 -16.54
N PRO A 190 -12.54 12.57 -17.48
CA PRO A 190 -11.55 13.59 -17.15
C PRO A 190 -12.17 14.71 -16.32
N GLN A 191 -11.51 15.02 -15.21
CA GLN A 191 -11.84 16.14 -14.34
C GLN A 191 -10.56 16.92 -14.05
N PRO A 192 -10.56 18.26 -14.07
CA PRO A 192 -9.42 19.02 -13.57
C PRO A 192 -9.18 18.73 -12.07
N PRO A 193 -7.93 18.59 -11.60
CA PRO A 193 -6.66 18.67 -12.34
C PRO A 193 -6.16 17.31 -12.90
N PHE A 194 -6.94 16.24 -12.78
CA PHE A 194 -6.53 14.86 -13.05
C PHE A 194 -6.44 14.50 -14.53
N GLY A 195 -7.26 15.13 -15.37
CA GLY A 195 -7.27 14.92 -16.83
C GLY A 195 -7.65 13.49 -17.22
N ALA A 196 -7.12 13.00 -18.33
CA ALA A 196 -7.46 11.67 -18.89
C ALA A 196 -7.02 10.47 -18.03
N ARG A 197 -6.22 10.70 -16.99
CA ARG A 197 -5.75 9.66 -16.05
C ARG A 197 -6.84 9.19 -15.07
N LEU A 198 -7.96 9.92 -14.99
CA LEU A 198 -9.09 9.57 -14.14
C LEU A 198 -10.14 8.79 -14.92
N LEU A 199 -10.48 7.59 -14.44
CA LEU A 199 -11.45 6.69 -15.07
C LEU A 199 -12.53 6.31 -14.08
N ARG A 200 -13.80 6.35 -14.50
CA ARG A 200 -14.92 5.82 -13.72
C ARG A 200 -14.90 4.30 -13.80
N ILE A 201 -14.79 3.63 -12.66
CA ILE A 201 -14.83 2.16 -12.62
C ILE A 201 -16.26 1.68 -12.91
N ARG A 202 -16.36 0.71 -13.83
CA ARG A 202 -17.60 0.01 -14.19
C ARG A 202 -17.61 -1.41 -13.63
N ASP A 203 -16.46 -2.05 -13.64
CA ASP A 203 -16.27 -3.39 -13.10
C ASP A 203 -14.82 -3.58 -12.62
N VAL A 204 -14.61 -4.51 -11.70
CA VAL A 204 -13.29 -4.96 -11.25
C VAL A 204 -13.31 -6.47 -11.14
N VAL A 205 -12.29 -7.16 -11.63
CA VAL A 205 -12.21 -8.63 -11.61
C VAL A 205 -10.92 -9.07 -10.95
N GLU A 206 -11.00 -9.96 -9.96
CA GLU A 206 -9.82 -10.55 -9.31
C GLU A 206 -9.17 -11.59 -10.23
N LYS A 207 -7.90 -11.36 -10.60
CA LYS A 207 -7.03 -12.32 -11.29
C LYS A 207 -7.68 -13.02 -12.50
N PRO A 208 -8.28 -12.26 -13.45
CA PRO A 208 -8.88 -12.86 -14.63
C PRO A 208 -7.81 -13.51 -15.52
N LYS A 209 -8.18 -14.64 -16.14
CA LYS A 209 -7.39 -15.20 -17.23
C LYS A 209 -7.19 -14.14 -18.34
N PRO A 210 -6.05 -14.11 -19.04
CA PRO A 210 -5.77 -13.12 -20.09
C PRO A 210 -6.87 -12.97 -21.15
N GLU A 211 -7.58 -14.05 -21.48
CA GLU A 211 -8.65 -14.03 -22.49
C GLU A 211 -9.96 -13.44 -21.95
N LYS A 212 -10.11 -13.36 -20.63
CA LYS A 212 -11.31 -12.86 -19.94
C LYS A 212 -11.07 -11.54 -19.21
N ALA A 213 -9.86 -10.98 -19.30
CA ALA A 213 -9.54 -9.71 -18.67
C ALA A 213 -10.33 -8.58 -19.35
N PRO A 214 -11.06 -7.74 -18.59
CA PRO A 214 -11.90 -6.69 -19.19
C PRO A 214 -11.07 -5.51 -19.71
N SER A 215 -9.81 -5.40 -19.30
CA SER A 215 -8.83 -4.41 -19.75
C SER A 215 -7.41 -4.93 -19.44
N ASN A 216 -6.40 -4.06 -19.57
CA ASN A 216 -5.04 -4.26 -19.09
C ASN A 216 -4.68 -3.33 -17.90
N LEU A 217 -5.65 -2.71 -17.23
CA LEU A 217 -5.41 -1.83 -16.08
C LEU A 217 -5.38 -2.65 -14.79
N GLY A 218 -4.18 -2.91 -14.28
CA GLY A 218 -3.94 -3.65 -13.05
C GLY A 218 -3.90 -2.76 -11.81
N ILE A 219 -4.52 -3.23 -10.73
CA ILE A 219 -4.47 -2.56 -9.42
C ILE A 219 -3.09 -2.73 -8.80
N THR A 220 -2.46 -1.62 -8.38
CA THR A 220 -1.10 -1.60 -7.81
C THR A 220 -1.04 -1.72 -6.29
N GLY A 221 -2.19 -1.81 -5.61
CA GLY A 221 -2.21 -1.98 -4.17
C GLY A 221 -2.14 -0.68 -3.37
N ARG A 222 -2.60 0.44 -3.96
CA ARG A 222 -2.93 1.68 -3.25
C ARG A 222 -4.40 2.01 -3.45
N TYR A 223 -5.07 2.32 -2.36
CA TYR A 223 -6.51 2.62 -2.35
C TYR A 223 -6.75 3.80 -1.41
N VAL A 224 -7.71 4.65 -1.73
CA VAL A 224 -8.36 5.58 -0.80
C VAL A 224 -9.84 5.25 -0.84
N LEU A 225 -10.36 4.75 0.28
CA LEU A 225 -11.69 4.13 0.36
C LEU A 225 -12.57 4.91 1.33
N PRO A 226 -13.86 5.09 1.00
CA PRO A 226 -14.81 5.66 1.92
C PRO A 226 -15.32 4.56 2.88
N PRO A 227 -15.89 4.91 4.06
CA PRO A 227 -16.27 3.93 5.09
C PRO A 227 -17.30 2.88 4.61
N GLN A 228 -18.09 3.18 3.57
CA GLN A 228 -19.06 2.26 2.95
C GLN A 228 -18.42 0.96 2.42
N ILE A 229 -17.09 0.93 2.21
CA ILE A 229 -16.40 -0.30 1.86
C ILE A 229 -16.58 -1.39 2.92
N PHE A 230 -16.73 -1.03 4.20
CA PHE A 230 -16.91 -2.01 5.27
C PHE A 230 -18.22 -2.78 5.13
N ASP A 231 -19.31 -2.10 4.77
CA ASP A 231 -20.60 -2.75 4.53
C ASP A 231 -20.54 -3.66 3.29
N CYS A 232 -19.79 -3.24 2.26
CA CYS A 232 -19.50 -4.07 1.09
C CYS A 232 -18.71 -5.33 1.49
N LEU A 233 -17.68 -5.19 2.34
CA LEU A 233 -16.86 -6.30 2.83
C LEU A 233 -17.68 -7.30 3.67
N GLU A 234 -18.57 -6.83 4.54
CA GLU A 234 -19.44 -7.70 5.36
C GLU A 234 -20.40 -8.55 4.51
N ARG A 235 -20.84 -8.00 3.36
CA ARG A 235 -21.68 -8.71 2.38
C ARG A 235 -20.88 -9.60 1.42
N THR A 236 -19.56 -9.48 1.41
CA THR A 236 -18.70 -10.17 0.44
C THR A 236 -18.48 -11.62 0.86
N LYS A 237 -18.89 -12.54 0.00
CA LYS A 237 -18.67 -13.98 0.22
C LYS A 237 -17.26 -14.38 -0.24
N PRO A 238 -16.69 -15.49 0.29
CA PRO A 238 -15.42 -16.01 -0.19
C PRO A 238 -15.44 -16.24 -1.72
N GLY A 239 -14.43 -15.72 -2.40
CA GLY A 239 -14.28 -15.74 -3.86
C GLY A 239 -13.04 -16.53 -4.29
N ALA A 240 -12.17 -15.90 -5.08
CA ALA A 240 -10.93 -16.51 -5.55
C ALA A 240 -10.09 -17.03 -4.37
N GLY A 241 -9.65 -18.29 -4.45
CA GLY A 241 -8.86 -18.94 -3.41
C GLY A 241 -9.63 -19.28 -2.13
N ASN A 242 -10.98 -19.23 -2.15
CA ASN A 242 -11.82 -19.37 -0.96
C ASN A 242 -11.53 -18.31 0.12
N GLU A 243 -11.15 -17.11 -0.32
CA GLU A 243 -10.80 -15.96 0.49
C GLU A 243 -11.78 -14.81 0.27
N ILE A 244 -11.99 -13.98 1.28
CA ILE A 244 -12.71 -12.71 1.14
C ILE A 244 -11.78 -11.72 0.43
N GLN A 245 -12.04 -11.48 -0.85
CA GLN A 245 -11.22 -10.59 -1.68
C GLN A 245 -11.70 -9.15 -1.56
N LEU A 246 -10.75 -8.21 -1.41
CA LEU A 246 -11.07 -6.77 -1.45
C LEU A 246 -11.65 -6.38 -2.82
N THR A 247 -11.18 -7.00 -3.89
CA THR A 247 -11.63 -6.77 -5.26
C THR A 247 -13.14 -7.01 -5.44
N ASP A 248 -13.69 -8.04 -4.80
CA ASP A 248 -15.12 -8.33 -4.86
C ASP A 248 -15.94 -7.25 -4.14
N ALA A 249 -15.46 -6.76 -2.98
CA ALA A 249 -16.08 -5.66 -2.27
C ALA A 249 -15.97 -4.32 -3.04
N LEU A 250 -14.85 -4.07 -3.72
CA LEU A 250 -14.66 -2.88 -4.57
C LEU A 250 -15.63 -2.87 -5.76
N ARG A 251 -15.96 -4.04 -6.32
CA ARG A 251 -17.01 -4.16 -7.35
C ARG A 251 -18.37 -3.71 -6.80
N ILE A 252 -18.74 -4.15 -5.59
CA ILE A 252 -20.00 -3.73 -4.94
C ILE A 252 -19.98 -2.22 -4.69
N LEU A 253 -18.89 -1.70 -4.12
CA LEU A 253 -18.71 -0.28 -3.85
C LEU A 253 -18.84 0.57 -5.14
N ALA A 254 -18.21 0.14 -6.24
CA ALA A 254 -18.28 0.83 -7.52
C ALA A 254 -19.71 0.90 -8.09
N GLN A 255 -20.52 -0.14 -7.87
CA GLN A 255 -21.91 -0.21 -8.33
C GLN A 255 -22.86 0.62 -7.46
N GLU A 256 -22.67 0.62 -6.14
CA GLU A 256 -23.59 1.26 -5.18
C GLU A 256 -23.23 2.73 -4.90
N HIS A 257 -21.93 3.05 -4.82
CA HIS A 257 -21.42 4.36 -4.38
C HIS A 257 -20.51 5.05 -5.40
N GLY A 258 -20.06 4.32 -6.42
CA GLY A 258 -19.08 4.82 -7.39
C GLY A 258 -17.64 4.67 -6.89
N LEU A 259 -16.71 4.58 -7.84
CA LEU A 259 -15.28 4.41 -7.54
C LEU A 259 -14.45 4.91 -8.72
N TRP A 260 -13.34 5.58 -8.43
CA TRP A 260 -12.38 6.03 -9.43
C TRP A 260 -11.23 5.04 -9.55
N ALA A 261 -10.76 4.84 -10.78
CA ALA A 261 -9.41 4.38 -11.04
C ALA A 261 -8.58 5.59 -11.47
N TYR A 262 -7.36 5.66 -10.96
CA TYR A 262 -6.44 6.72 -11.30
C TYR A 262 -5.12 6.11 -11.78
N ILE A 263 -4.77 6.41 -13.02
CA ILE A 263 -3.46 6.07 -13.58
C ILE A 263 -2.46 7.04 -12.93
N TYR A 264 -1.87 6.58 -11.83
CA TYR A 264 -0.95 7.39 -11.04
C TYR A 264 0.35 7.65 -11.81
N ASP A 265 1.01 8.75 -11.46
CA ASP A 265 2.36 9.05 -11.96
C ASP A 265 3.39 8.45 -11.01
N GLY A 266 4.13 7.45 -11.46
CA GLY A 266 5.14 6.75 -10.67
C GLY A 266 5.50 5.39 -11.26
N VAL A 267 6.46 4.72 -10.61
CA VAL A 267 6.88 3.36 -10.99
C VAL A 267 6.71 2.46 -9.77
N SER A 268 5.95 1.38 -9.93
CA SER A 268 5.82 0.35 -8.91
C SER A 268 6.80 -0.81 -9.12
N TYR A 269 7.21 -1.40 -8.00
CA TYR A 269 7.98 -2.63 -7.96
C TYR A 269 7.25 -3.65 -7.08
N ASP A 270 6.71 -4.70 -7.70
CA ASP A 270 6.12 -5.84 -6.99
C ASP A 270 7.22 -6.69 -6.34
N ALA A 271 7.42 -6.51 -5.04
CA ALA A 271 8.31 -7.27 -4.19
C ALA A 271 7.57 -8.40 -3.44
N GLY A 272 6.40 -8.83 -3.92
CA GLY A 272 5.59 -9.92 -3.39
C GLY A 272 6.04 -11.32 -3.85
N ASN A 273 6.98 -11.41 -4.78
CA ASN A 273 7.59 -12.66 -5.22
C ASN A 273 9.12 -12.53 -5.35
N LYS A 274 9.84 -13.66 -5.36
CA LYS A 274 11.32 -13.67 -5.32
C LYS A 274 11.97 -12.90 -6.49
N LEU A 275 11.47 -13.07 -7.71
CA LEU A 275 12.05 -12.40 -8.88
C LEU A 275 11.75 -10.90 -8.85
N GLY A 276 10.53 -10.53 -8.50
CA GLY A 276 10.12 -9.13 -8.33
C GLY A 276 10.91 -8.43 -7.24
N PHE A 277 11.14 -9.08 -6.10
CA PHE A 277 11.99 -8.60 -5.01
C PHE A 277 13.44 -8.33 -5.46
N LEU A 278 14.04 -9.23 -6.25
CA LEU A 278 15.39 -9.02 -6.79
C LEU A 278 15.43 -7.81 -7.75
N LYS A 279 14.43 -7.69 -8.64
CA LYS A 279 14.32 -6.54 -9.54
C LYS A 279 14.18 -5.23 -8.76
N ALA A 280 13.27 -5.19 -7.78
CA ALA A 280 13.08 -4.05 -6.89
C ALA A 280 14.40 -3.68 -6.19
N THR A 281 15.15 -4.66 -5.70
CA THR A 281 16.44 -4.45 -5.04
C THR A 281 17.45 -3.79 -5.96
N VAL A 282 17.59 -4.27 -7.20
CA VAL A 282 18.52 -3.68 -8.18
C VAL A 282 18.11 -2.25 -8.52
N GLU A 283 16.84 -2.04 -8.87
CA GLU A 283 16.32 -0.74 -9.31
C GLU A 283 16.42 0.31 -8.20
N ILE A 284 16.04 -0.03 -6.97
CA ILE A 284 16.11 0.87 -5.82
C ILE A 284 17.57 1.12 -5.39
N ALA A 285 18.44 0.10 -5.43
CA ALA A 285 19.87 0.30 -5.14
C ALA A 285 20.52 1.28 -6.12
N LEU A 286 20.16 1.22 -7.41
CA LEU A 286 20.66 2.14 -8.44
C LEU A 286 20.17 3.58 -8.29
N GLN A 287 19.11 3.81 -7.51
CA GLN A 287 18.58 5.13 -7.16
C GLN A 287 19.18 5.68 -5.86
N ASN A 288 19.92 4.88 -5.09
CA ASN A 288 20.51 5.30 -3.83
C ASN A 288 21.63 6.35 -4.05
N ALA A 289 21.56 7.46 -3.32
CA ALA A 289 22.49 8.58 -3.48
C ALA A 289 23.90 8.31 -2.94
N GLU A 290 24.06 7.40 -1.97
CA GLU A 290 25.34 7.08 -1.34
C GLU A 290 26.16 6.10 -2.20
N PHE A 291 25.54 5.01 -2.66
CA PHE A 291 26.27 3.91 -3.33
C PHE A 291 25.69 3.49 -4.69
N GLY A 292 24.64 4.13 -5.19
CA GLY A 292 24.02 3.75 -6.46
C GLY A 292 24.95 3.91 -7.68
N GLY A 293 25.87 4.87 -7.63
CA GLY A 293 26.92 5.05 -8.64
C GLY A 293 27.89 3.88 -8.71
N ASP A 294 28.49 3.53 -7.57
CA ASP A 294 29.43 2.40 -7.47
C ASP A 294 28.76 1.07 -7.81
N PHE A 295 27.51 0.88 -7.35
CA PHE A 295 26.75 -0.31 -7.67
C PHE A 295 26.46 -0.44 -9.17
N ARG A 296 26.19 0.68 -9.86
CA ARG A 296 26.00 0.70 -11.32
C ARG A 296 27.25 0.26 -12.07
N GLU A 297 28.42 0.74 -11.67
CA GLU A 297 29.68 0.34 -12.29
C GLU A 297 29.99 -1.14 -12.05
N TYR A 298 29.72 -1.64 -10.85
CA TYR A 298 29.79 -3.08 -10.57
C TYR A 298 28.90 -3.91 -11.51
N LEU A 299 27.63 -3.52 -11.69
CA LEU A 299 26.69 -4.25 -12.55
C LEU A 299 27.13 -4.28 -14.02
N LYS A 300 27.70 -3.18 -14.55
CA LYS A 300 28.25 -3.13 -15.92
C LYS A 300 29.44 -4.08 -16.11
N GLY A 301 30.16 -4.41 -15.03
CA GLY A 301 31.27 -5.36 -15.03
C GLY A 301 30.86 -6.84 -15.01
N LEU A 302 29.56 -7.14 -14.82
CA LEU A 302 29.07 -8.52 -14.81
C LEU A 302 29.06 -9.12 -16.22
N LYS A 303 29.39 -10.42 -16.30
CA LYS A 303 29.20 -11.23 -17.51
C LYS A 303 27.80 -11.84 -17.46
N LEU A 304 26.81 -11.12 -18.00
CA LEU A 304 25.40 -11.52 -18.06
C LEU A 304 25.01 -12.10 -19.41
#